data_AF-A0A9X2XS92-F1
#
_entry.id   AF-A0A9X2XS92-F1
#
_cell.length_a   1.000
_cell.length_b   1.000
_cell.length_c   1.000
_cell.angle_alpha   90.00
_cell.angle_beta   90.00
_cell.angle_gamma   90.00
#
_symmetry.space_group_name_H-M   'P 1'
#
loop_
_entity.id
_entity.type
_entity.pdbx_description
1 polymer ?
#
loop_
_entity_poly.entity_id
_entity_poly.type
_entity_poly.pdbx_seq_one_letter_code
_entity_poly.pdbx_strand_id
1 'polypeptide(L)'
;METTTPYNTKENNIDLWEAWIDMQNSGKNQRGTLYIIGDVVINNRILRPFLVKKEAVHPTKDELLLEVIPHIISENGYTVEVFYSEELQSPNQYKSITIYSGNIQIAKITEIEVLL
;
A
#
# COMPACT_ATOMS: atom_id res chain seq x y z
N MET A 1 32.13 27.91 -17.47
CA MET A 1 32.01 26.43 -17.48
C MET A 1 31.01 26.08 -16.41
N GLU A 2 29.76 25.86 -16.81
CA GLU A 2 28.69 25.47 -15.91
C GLU A 2 28.67 23.94 -15.85
N THR A 3 29.04 23.37 -14.71
CA THR A 3 28.87 21.95 -14.44
C THR A 3 27.48 21.75 -13.89
N THR A 4 26.51 21.53 -14.78
CA THR A 4 25.21 20.98 -14.39
C THR A 4 25.39 19.50 -14.09
N THR A 5 25.54 19.16 -12.81
CA THR A 5 25.35 17.79 -12.33
C THR A 5 23.94 17.33 -12.71
N PRO A 6 23.77 16.15 -13.33
CA PRO A 6 22.44 15.58 -13.49
C PRO A 6 21.88 15.30 -12.10
N TYR A 7 20.72 15.88 -11.79
CA TYR A 7 19.86 15.42 -10.71
C TYR A 7 19.59 13.94 -10.96
N ASN A 8 20.28 13.08 -10.22
CA ASN A 8 20.01 11.66 -10.22
C ASN A 8 18.79 11.47 -9.32
N THR A 9 17.60 11.80 -9.83
CA THR A 9 16.35 11.34 -9.24
C THR A 9 16.41 9.82 -9.29
N LYS A 10 16.72 9.20 -8.15
CA LYS A 10 16.17 7.89 -7.84
C LYS A 10 14.64 8.05 -7.94
N GLU A 11 14.12 7.89 -9.15
CA GLU A 11 12.73 7.52 -9.41
C GLU A 11 12.55 6.16 -8.75
N ASN A 12 12.40 6.17 -7.42
CA ASN A 12 12.07 4.98 -6.66
C ASN A 12 10.67 4.60 -7.12
N ASN A 13 10.57 3.44 -7.77
CA ASN A 13 9.40 2.62 -8.09
C ASN A 13 8.27 2.58 -7.01
N ILE A 14 7.66 3.72 -6.69
CA ILE A 14 6.68 3.89 -5.59
C ILE A 14 5.58 4.91 -5.98
N ASP A 15 5.15 4.95 -7.24
CA ASP A 15 4.17 5.95 -7.72
C ASP A 15 2.77 5.40 -8.00
N LEU A 16 2.49 4.13 -7.72
CA LEU A 16 1.19 3.50 -7.99
C LEU A 16 0.70 2.72 -6.76
N TRP A 17 0.49 3.40 -5.64
CA TRP A 17 -0.25 2.84 -4.52
C TRP A 17 -1.57 3.56 -4.39
N GLU A 18 -2.66 2.82 -4.54
CA GLU A 18 -4.01 3.36 -4.50
C GLU A 18 -4.81 2.64 -3.41
N ALA A 19 -5.68 3.40 -2.75
CA ALA A 19 -6.62 2.86 -1.79
C ALA A 19 -7.98 3.52 -1.96
N TRP A 20 -9.02 2.69 -2.02
CA TRP A 20 -10.39 3.16 -2.06
C TRP A 20 -11.30 2.30 -1.20
N ILE A 21 -12.41 2.88 -0.76
CA ILE A 21 -13.46 2.21 -0.02
C ILE A 21 -14.68 2.16 -0.92
N ASP A 22 -15.15 0.95 -1.23
CA ASP A 22 -16.43 0.74 -1.87
C ASP A 22 -17.53 0.65 -0.81
N MET A 23 -18.44 1.62 -0.82
CA MET A 23 -19.54 1.70 0.14
C MET A 23 -20.73 0.85 -0.32
N GLN A 24 -21.08 -0.17 0.47
CA GLN A 24 -22.30 -0.92 0.22
C GLN A 24 -23.49 -0.15 0.78
N ASN A 25 -24.25 0.52 -0.10
CA ASN A 25 -25.49 1.23 0.24
C ASN A 25 -26.60 0.25 0.67
N SER A 26 -26.51 -0.25 1.89
CA SER A 26 -27.44 -1.21 2.50
C SER A 26 -28.01 -0.67 3.82
N GLY A 27 -28.69 0.48 3.75
CA GLY A 27 -29.53 0.99 4.83
C GLY A 27 -28.78 1.67 5.98
N LYS A 28 -29.23 1.48 7.23
CA LYS A 28 -28.78 2.24 8.42
C LYS A 28 -27.37 1.90 8.91
N ASN A 29 -26.76 0.82 8.40
CA ASN A 29 -25.40 0.43 8.74
C ASN A 29 -24.51 0.62 7.51
N GLN A 30 -23.81 1.75 7.47
CA GLN A 30 -22.81 2.01 6.44
C GLN A 30 -21.62 1.06 6.63
N ARG A 31 -21.56 0.03 5.81
CA ARG A 31 -20.39 -0.86 5.69
C ARG A 31 -19.68 -0.53 4.38
N GLY A 32 -18.37 -0.70 4.38
CA GLY A 32 -17.55 -0.54 3.19
C GLY A 32 -16.48 -1.61 3.13
N THR A 33 -15.98 -1.87 1.93
CA THR A 33 -14.81 -2.72 1.72
C THR A 33 -13.66 -1.82 1.32
N LEU A 34 -12.58 -1.83 2.10
CA LEU A 34 -11.33 -1.21 1.73
C LEU A 34 -10.62 -2.08 0.71
N TYR A 35 -10.12 -1.46 -0.35
CA TYR A 35 -9.29 -2.04 -1.38
C TYR A 35 -7.99 -1.27 -1.44
N ILE A 36 -6.88 -2.01 -1.55
CA ILE A 36 -5.53 -1.44 -1.68
C ILE A 36 -4.83 -2.22 -2.78
N ILE A 37 -4.25 -1.48 -3.71
CA ILE A 37 -3.49 -2.05 -4.82
C ILE A 37 -2.18 -1.29 -4.95
N GLY A 38 -1.15 -1.99 -5.40
CA GLY A 38 0.04 -1.31 -5.87
C GLY A 38 1.09 -2.23 -6.43
N ASP A 39 2.12 -1.61 -6.97
CA ASP A 39 3.18 -2.29 -7.68
C ASP A 39 4.42 -2.49 -6.81
N VAL A 40 5.01 -3.68 -6.90
CA VAL A 40 6.31 -3.99 -6.28
C VAL A 40 7.26 -4.60 -7.31
N VAL A 41 8.54 -4.29 -7.17
CA VAL A 41 9.57 -4.79 -8.07
C VAL A 41 10.24 -6.02 -7.47
N ILE A 42 10.21 -7.15 -8.17
CA ILE A 42 10.79 -8.42 -7.75
C ILE A 42 11.90 -8.87 -8.70
N ASN A 43 12.94 -9.50 -8.17
CA ASN A 43 14.06 -10.01 -8.98
C ASN A 43 13.79 -11.40 -9.60
N ASN A 44 12.70 -12.08 -9.21
CA ASN A 44 12.39 -13.44 -9.64
C ASN A 44 10.89 -13.58 -9.96
N ARG A 45 10.56 -13.82 -11.23
CA ARG A 45 9.17 -13.96 -11.74
C ARG A 45 8.37 -15.11 -11.13
N ILE A 46 9.03 -16.08 -10.48
CA ILE A 46 8.33 -17.18 -9.80
C ILE A 46 7.72 -16.71 -8.48
N LEU A 47 8.28 -15.66 -7.87
CA LEU A 47 7.74 -15.09 -6.65
C LEU A 47 6.41 -14.40 -6.94
N ARG A 48 5.44 -14.64 -6.05
CA ARG A 48 4.13 -13.99 -6.08
C ARG A 48 3.97 -13.24 -4.77
N PRO A 49 4.42 -11.97 -4.71
CA PRO A 49 4.23 -11.18 -3.52
C PRO A 49 2.75 -10.97 -3.24
N PHE A 50 2.41 -10.80 -1.97
CA PHE A 50 1.06 -10.47 -1.52
C PHE A 50 1.14 -9.62 -0.25
N LEU A 51 0.04 -8.96 0.08
CA LEU A 51 -0.07 -8.10 1.25
C LEU A 51 -0.69 -8.87 2.42
N VAL A 52 -0.12 -8.67 3.60
CA VAL A 52 -0.69 -9.15 4.87
C VAL A 52 -0.77 -8.02 5.87
N LYS A 53 -1.71 -8.11 6.81
CA LYS A 53 -1.73 -7.21 7.97
C LYS A 53 -0.52 -7.44 8.85
N LYS A 54 0.15 -6.36 9.21
CA LYS A 54 1.28 -6.36 10.14
C LYS A 54 0.77 -5.98 11.53
N GLU A 55 1.14 -6.76 12.54
CA GLU A 55 0.84 -6.38 13.92
C GLU A 55 1.72 -5.20 14.33
N ALA A 56 1.09 -4.14 14.86
CA ALA A 56 1.79 -3.00 15.41
C ALA A 56 2.27 -3.32 16.82
N VAL A 57 3.57 -3.09 17.10
CA VAL A 57 4.10 -3.09 18.48
C VAL A 57 3.41 -2.01 19.33
N HIS A 58 3.06 -0.89 18.69
CA HIS A 58 2.30 0.21 19.28
C HIS A 58 1.12 0.57 18.36
N PRO A 59 -0.05 -0.07 18.51
CA PRO A 59 -1.17 0.12 17.61
C PRO A 59 -1.75 1.52 17.73
N THR A 60 -1.66 2.27 16.63
CA THR A 60 -2.45 3.47 16.39
C THR A 60 -3.83 3.02 15.89
N LYS A 61 -4.91 3.49 16.54
CA LYS A 61 -6.27 3.02 16.21
C LYS A 61 -6.73 3.34 14.79
N ASP A 62 -6.13 4.36 14.18
CA ASP A 62 -6.57 4.92 12.90
C ASP A 62 -5.58 4.61 11.77
N GLU A 63 -4.65 3.67 11.95
CA GLU A 63 -3.65 3.32 10.93
C GLU A 63 -3.69 1.83 10.62
N LEU A 64 -3.74 1.49 9.33
CA LEU A 64 -3.58 0.13 8.87
C LEU A 64 -2.11 -0.10 8.49
N LEU A 65 -1.48 -1.11 9.10
CA LEU A 65 -0.14 -1.53 8.71
C LEU A 65 -0.24 -2.77 7.83
N LEU A 66 0.31 -2.69 6.62
CA LEU A 66 0.44 -3.81 5.70
C LEU A 66 1.90 -4.15 5.45
N GLU A 67 2.13 -5.38 5.06
CA GLU A 67 3.45 -5.89 4.73
C GLU A 67 3.43 -6.74 3.46
N VAL A 68 4.37 -6.46 2.56
CA VAL A 68 4.60 -7.25 1.36
C VAL A 68 5.45 -8.47 1.74
N ILE A 69 4.89 -9.65 1.47
CA ILE A 69 5.53 -10.95 1.66
C ILE A 69 5.65 -11.64 0.30
N PRO A 70 6.84 -12.17 -0.08
CA PRO A 70 8.09 -12.15 0.68
C PRO A 70 8.82 -10.79 0.57
N HIS A 71 9.75 -10.51 1.50
CA HIS A 71 10.50 -9.25 1.59
C HIS A 71 11.60 -9.10 0.52
N ILE A 72 11.24 -9.16 -0.76
CA ILE A 72 12.20 -9.31 -1.86
C ILE A 72 12.01 -8.18 -2.88
N ILE A 73 11.83 -6.96 -2.37
CA ILE A 73 11.75 -5.77 -3.21
C ILE A 73 13.15 -5.46 -3.74
N SER A 74 13.28 -5.45 -5.06
CA SER A 74 14.51 -5.17 -5.79
C SER A 74 14.43 -3.78 -6.42
N GLU A 75 15.55 -3.06 -6.51
CA GLU A 75 15.59 -1.81 -7.31
C GLU A 75 15.55 -2.11 -8.82
N ASN A 76 15.98 -3.31 -9.24
CA ASN A 76 16.00 -3.76 -10.62
C ASN A 76 15.29 -5.12 -10.73
N GLY A 77 14.21 -5.20 -11.50
CA GLY A 77 13.43 -6.42 -11.58
C GLY A 77 12.18 -6.30 -12.44
N TYR A 78 11.24 -7.20 -12.20
CA TYR A 78 9.92 -7.21 -12.81
C TYR A 78 8.91 -6.59 -11.86
N THR A 79 8.05 -5.73 -12.39
CA THR A 79 6.92 -5.20 -11.64
C THR A 79 5.83 -6.27 -11.52
N VAL A 80 5.30 -6.44 -10.33
CA VAL A 80 4.14 -7.28 -10.03
C VAL A 80 3.19 -6.50 -9.15
N GLU A 81 1.91 -6.51 -9.54
CA GLU A 81 0.82 -5.92 -8.79
C GLU A 81 0.49 -6.78 -7.56
N VAL A 82 0.29 -6.14 -6.42
CA VAL A 82 -0.20 -6.73 -5.19
C VAL A 82 -1.51 -6.08 -4.78
N PHE A 83 -2.37 -6.88 -4.16
CA PHE A 83 -3.71 -6.47 -3.80
C PHE A 83 -4.04 -6.91 -2.39
N TYR A 84 -4.83 -6.09 -1.70
CA TYR A 84 -5.39 -6.35 -0.39
C TYR A 84 -6.83 -5.83 -0.34
N SER A 85 -7.70 -6.56 0.37
CA SER A 85 -9.03 -6.06 0.70
C SER A 85 -9.47 -6.48 2.10
N GLU A 86 -10.31 -5.65 2.72
CA GLU A 86 -10.89 -5.92 4.02
C GLU A 86 -12.27 -5.25 4.19
N GLU A 87 -13.20 -5.94 4.83
CA GLU A 87 -14.44 -5.35 5.31
C GLU A 87 -14.18 -4.40 6.49
N LEU A 88 -14.68 -3.17 6.38
CA LEU A 88 -14.59 -2.16 7.42
C LEU A 88 -15.80 -2.19 8.36
N GLN A 89 -15.55 -1.95 9.64
CA GLN A 89 -16.62 -1.71 10.63
C GLN A 89 -17.20 -0.30 10.50
N SER A 90 -16.40 0.64 10.01
CA SER A 90 -16.80 2.01 9.71
C SER A 90 -15.96 2.55 8.55
N PRO A 91 -16.49 3.38 7.65
CA PRO A 91 -15.75 3.93 6.51
C PRO A 91 -14.53 4.76 6.92
N ASN A 92 -14.55 5.34 8.11
CA ASN A 92 -13.45 6.15 8.67
C ASN A 92 -12.55 5.36 9.63
N GLN A 93 -12.59 4.02 9.60
CA GLN A 93 -11.80 3.17 10.49
C GLN A 93 -10.29 3.42 10.39
N TYR A 94 -9.80 3.74 9.19
CA TYR A 94 -8.40 4.08 8.97
C TYR A 94 -8.29 5.46 8.33
N LYS A 95 -7.34 6.27 8.81
CA LYS A 95 -6.94 7.57 8.26
C LYS A 95 -5.71 7.47 7.37
N SER A 96 -4.90 6.44 7.56
CA SER A 96 -3.74 6.17 6.72
C SER A 96 -3.42 4.69 6.67
N ILE A 97 -2.75 4.29 5.60
CA ILE A 97 -2.22 2.95 5.41
C ILE A 97 -0.71 3.08 5.23
N THR A 98 0.06 2.32 5.99
CA THR A 98 1.51 2.26 5.85
C THR A 98 1.93 0.87 5.43
N ILE A 99 2.71 0.78 4.37
CA ILE A 99 3.08 -0.48 3.74
C ILE A 99 4.58 -0.71 3.94
N TYR A 100 4.91 -1.91 4.38
CA TYR A 100 6.28 -2.32 4.69
C TYR A 100 6.76 -3.47 3.81
N SER A 101 8.08 -3.61 3.71
CA SER A 101 8.76 -4.84 3.36
C SER A 101 9.78 -5.14 4.45
N GLY A 102 9.46 -6.09 5.34
CA GLY A 102 10.22 -6.31 6.56
C GLY A 102 10.09 -5.10 7.50
N ASN A 103 11.21 -4.42 7.73
CA ASN A 103 11.29 -3.23 8.58
C ASN A 103 11.38 -1.91 7.77
N ILE A 104 11.30 -1.98 6.45
CA ILE A 104 11.42 -0.81 5.58
C ILE A 104 10.01 -0.36 5.21
N GLN A 105 9.65 0.89 5.52
CA GLN A 105 8.45 1.51 4.98
C GLN A 105 8.67 1.78 3.49
N ILE A 106 7.82 1.21 2.66
CA ILE A 106 7.89 1.34 1.19
C ILE A 106 6.83 2.30 0.66
N ALA A 107 5.70 2.45 1.34
CA ALA A 107 4.67 3.40 0.95
C ALA A 107 3.85 3.87 2.15
N LYS A 108 3.24 5.05 2.01
CA LYS A 108 2.24 5.56 2.94
C LYS A 108 1.13 6.25 2.15
N ILE A 109 -0.09 5.75 2.30
CA ILE A 109 -1.29 6.27 1.68
C ILE A 109 -2.04 7.07 2.76
N THR A 110 -2.19 8.38 2.54
CA THR A 110 -2.96 9.27 3.43
C THR A 110 -4.29 9.71 2.82
N GLU A 111 -4.46 9.50 1.52
CA GLU A 111 -5.67 9.84 0.78
C GLU A 111 -6.35 8.53 0.40
N ILE A 112 -7.44 8.22 1.08
CA ILE A 112 -8.26 7.03 0.82
C ILE A 112 -9.54 7.53 0.15
N GLU A 113 -9.75 7.14 -1.11
CA GLU A 113 -10.95 7.53 -1.84
C GLU A 113 -12.17 6.77 -1.30
N VAL A 114 -13.34 7.41 -1.29
CA VAL A 114 -14.60 6.76 -0.90
C VAL A 114 -15.55 6.80 -2.08
N LEU A 115 -15.85 5.62 -2.62
CA LEU A 115 -16.78 5.42 -3.72
C LEU A 115 -18.18 5.11 -3.14
N LEU A 116 -19.22 5.71 -3.73
CA LEU A 116 -20.60 5.70 -3.23
C LEU A 116 -21.58 4.98 -4.18
#